data_AF-A0A067DG07-F1
#
_entry.id   AF-A0A067DG07-F1
#
_cell.length_a   1.000
_cell.length_b   1.000
_cell.length_c   1.000
_cell.angle_alpha   90.00
_cell.angle_beta   90.00
_cell.angle_gamma   90.00
#
_symmetry.space_group_name_H-M   'P 1'
#
loop_
_entity.id
_entity.type
_entity.pdbx_description
1 polymer ?
#
loop_
_entity_poly.entity_id
_entity_poly.type
_entity_poly.pdbx_seq_one_letter_code
_entity_poly.pdbx_strand_id
1 'polypeptide(L)'
;MEAKATVIGNSLVEPSILELANNLPLTTVPPRYVRPEIDHPLIRNDDSSAQQLPVIDMHTLLSGDDSELEKLDHACKEWGFFQ
;
A
#
# COMPACT_ATOMS: atom_id res chain seq x y z
N MET A 1 49.26 -3.76 5.56
CA MET A 1 48.04 -3.92 6.37
C MET A 1 47.24 -2.64 6.16
N GLU A 2 46.14 -2.69 5.40
CA GLU A 2 45.27 -1.53 5.26
C GLU A 2 43.86 -1.97 5.62
N ALA A 3 43.42 -1.56 6.81
CA ALA A 3 42.06 -1.79 7.26
C ALA A 3 41.17 -0.79 6.50
N LYS A 4 40.47 -1.28 5.47
CA LYS A 4 39.38 -0.57 4.82
C LYS A 4 38.34 -0.23 5.90
N ALA A 5 38.26 1.04 6.26
CA ALA A 5 37.29 1.51 7.25
C ALA A 5 35.87 1.24 6.73
N THR A 6 35.19 0.27 7.34
CA THR A 6 33.76 0.07 7.14
C THR A 6 33.05 1.25 7.78
N VAL A 7 32.51 2.15 6.97
CA VAL A 7 31.63 3.22 7.43
C VAL A 7 30.34 2.57 7.93
N ILE A 8 30.27 2.32 9.24
CA ILE A 8 29.07 1.85 9.92
C ILE A 8 28.36 3.08 10.47
N GLY A 9 27.24 3.44 9.86
CA GLY A 9 26.35 4.48 10.37
C GLY A 9 26.47 5.85 9.68
N ASN A 10 26.26 5.91 8.37
CA ASN A 10 25.77 7.14 7.77
C ASN A 10 24.24 7.12 7.90
N SER A 11 23.70 7.82 8.90
CA SER A 11 22.29 8.24 8.85
C SER A 11 22.18 9.22 7.68
N LEU A 12 21.98 8.67 6.49
CA LEU A 12 21.74 9.45 5.30
C LEU A 12 20.48 10.27 5.58
N VAL A 13 20.61 11.60 5.63
CA VAL A 13 19.43 12.49 5.68
C VAL A 13 18.70 12.22 4.38
N GLU A 14 17.70 11.34 4.44
CA GLU A 14 16.92 11.04 3.26
C GLU A 14 16.09 12.28 2.93
N PRO A 15 16.19 12.80 1.69
CA PRO A 15 15.36 13.91 1.27
C PRO A 15 13.89 13.48 1.34
N SER A 16 13.01 14.42 1.69
CA SER A 16 11.58 14.17 1.73
C SER A 16 11.10 13.64 0.38
N ILE A 17 10.31 12.57 0.39
CA ILE A 17 9.70 12.01 -0.83
C ILE A 17 8.89 13.08 -1.57
N LEU A 18 8.21 13.94 -0.81
CA LEU A 18 7.43 15.03 -1.38
C LEU A 18 8.32 16.07 -2.08
N GLU A 19 9.48 16.39 -1.49
CA GLU A 19 10.44 17.29 -2.12
C GLU A 19 11.09 16.66 -3.35
N LEU A 20 11.43 15.36 -3.29
CA LEU A 20 11.92 14.60 -4.44
C LEU A 20 10.94 14.64 -5.61
N ALA A 21 9.64 14.47 -5.34
CA ALA A 21 8.61 14.47 -6.36
C ALA A 21 8.36 15.85 -6.98
N ASN A 22 8.44 16.92 -6.18
CA ASN A 22 8.06 18.27 -6.62
C ASN A 22 9.24 19.13 -7.10
N ASN A 23 10.43 18.96 -6.52
CA ASN A 23 11.52 19.91 -6.65
C ASN A 23 12.73 19.38 -7.42
N LEU A 24 12.74 18.10 -7.81
CA LEU A 24 13.81 17.51 -8.62
C LEU A 24 13.25 17.00 -9.95
N PRO A 25 13.88 17.33 -11.09
CA PRO A 25 13.51 16.78 -12.39
C PRO A 25 14.00 15.33 -12.51
N LEU A 26 13.36 14.42 -11.78
CA LEU A 26 13.67 12.99 -11.81
C LEU A 26 12.99 12.35 -13.03
N THR A 27 13.79 11.83 -13.97
CA THR A 27 13.30 11.00 -15.09
C THR A 27 13.12 9.53 -14.69
N THR A 28 13.75 9.11 -13.59
CA THR A 28 13.73 7.73 -13.09
C THR A 28 13.63 7.72 -11.57
N VAL A 29 12.91 6.73 -11.02
CA VAL A 29 12.81 6.51 -9.57
C VAL A 29 14.20 6.15 -9.02
N PRO A 30 14.65 6.79 -7.91
CA PRO A 30 15.93 6.44 -7.30
C PRO A 30 16.00 4.95 -6.92
N PRO A 31 17.13 4.27 -7.15
CA PRO A 31 17.24 2.80 -6.98
C PRO A 31 16.79 2.26 -5.62
N ARG A 32 16.87 3.08 -4.57
CA ARG A 32 16.46 2.72 -3.21
C ARG A 32 14.94 2.57 -3.02
N TYR A 33 14.13 3.15 -3.90
CA TYR A 33 12.68 3.01 -3.91
C TYR A 33 12.19 2.02 -4.96
N VAL A 34 13.09 1.43 -5.75
CA VAL A 34 12.78 0.40 -6.72
C VAL A 34 12.66 -0.94 -5.98
N ARG A 35 11.46 -1.51 -5.97
CA ARG A 35 11.18 -2.81 -5.37
C ARG A 35 11.57 -3.92 -6.36
N PRO A 36 12.20 -5.03 -5.91
CA PRO A 36 12.51 -6.16 -6.78
C PRO A 36 11.25 -6.77 -7.40
N GLU A 37 11.39 -7.32 -8.61
CA GLU A 37 10.25 -7.80 -9.40
C GLU A 37 9.44 -8.91 -8.71
N ILE A 38 10.09 -9.70 -7.86
CA ILE A 38 9.49 -10.79 -7.08
C ILE A 38 8.48 -10.29 -6.02
N ASP A 39 8.62 -9.03 -5.56
CA ASP A 39 7.72 -8.43 -4.57
C ASP A 39 6.63 -7.57 -5.22
N HIS A 40 6.52 -7.57 -6.55
CA HIS A 40 5.36 -6.97 -7.21
C HIS A 40 4.17 -7.91 -7.04
N PRO A 41 3.16 -7.57 -6.21
CA PRO A 41 1.87 -8.22 -6.37
C PRO A 41 1.48 -8.08 -7.84
N LEU A 42 0.91 -9.12 -8.43
CA LEU A 42 0.40 -9.06 -9.80
C LEU A 42 -0.62 -7.92 -9.86
N ILE A 43 -0.17 -6.73 -10.26
CA ILE A 43 -1.06 -5.59 -10.53
C ILE A 43 -1.74 -5.97 -11.84
N ARG A 44 -2.82 -6.74 -11.70
CA ARG A 44 -3.68 -7.10 -12.80
C ARG A 44 -4.43 -5.82 -13.15
N ASN A 45 -3.99 -5.14 -14.20
CA ASN A 45 -4.62 -3.92 -14.73
C ASN A 45 -5.96 -4.22 -15.44
N ASP A 46 -6.61 -5.34 -15.13
CA ASP A 46 -7.93 -5.66 -15.67
C ASP A 46 -9.00 -5.24 -14.66
N ASP A 47 -9.42 -3.99 -14.82
CA ASP A 47 -10.52 -3.36 -14.08
C ASP A 47 -11.86 -4.14 -14.16
N SER A 48 -11.95 -5.20 -14.97
CA SER A 48 -13.15 -6.03 -15.14
C SER A 48 -13.25 -7.23 -14.20
N SER A 49 -12.17 -7.62 -13.51
CA SER A 49 -12.18 -8.73 -12.54
C SER A 49 -11.72 -8.37 -11.14
N ALA A 50 -11.48 -7.08 -10.89
CA ALA A 50 -11.19 -6.57 -9.55
C ALA A 50 -12.35 -6.92 -8.63
N GLN A 51 -12.14 -7.91 -7.76
CA GLN A 51 -13.07 -8.21 -6.68
C GLN A 51 -13.23 -6.90 -5.90
N GLN A 52 -14.39 -6.27 -6.03
CA GLN A 52 -14.62 -4.97 -5.43
C GLN A 52 -14.72 -5.16 -3.91
N LEU A 53 -13.98 -4.35 -3.18
CA LEU A 53 -13.98 -4.39 -1.72
C LEU A 53 -15.41 -4.22 -1.18
N PRO A 54 -15.84 -4.99 -0.16
CA PRO A 54 -17.16 -4.81 0.45
C PRO A 54 -17.31 -3.38 0.99
N VAL A 55 -18.46 -2.76 0.74
CA VAL A 55 -18.83 -1.44 1.29
C VAL A 55 -19.93 -1.66 2.31
N ILE A 56 -19.77 -1.19 3.54
CA ILE A 56 -20.77 -1.36 4.60
C ILE A 56 -21.51 -0.04 4.82
N ASP A 57 -22.83 -0.05 4.65
CA ASP A 57 -23.63 1.13 4.96
C ASP A 57 -23.94 1.18 6.46
N MET A 58 -23.17 2.00 7.18
CA MET A 58 -23.32 2.17 8.62
C MET A 58 -24.70 2.70 9.05
N HIS A 59 -25.37 3.48 8.21
CA HIS A 59 -26.70 3.99 8.57
C HIS A 59 -27.71 2.84 8.57
N THR A 60 -27.69 2.01 7.52
CA THR A 60 -28.57 0.83 7.42
C THR A 60 -28.25 -0.23 8.48
N LEU A 61 -26.97 -0.47 8.76
CA LEU A 61 -26.54 -1.38 9.81
C LEU A 61 -27.06 -0.93 11.18
N LEU A 62 -26.92 0.35 11.52
CA LEU A 62 -27.39 0.90 12.79
C LEU A 62 -28.91 1.00 12.88
N SER A 63 -29.61 0.98 11.75
CA SER A 63 -31.07 0.89 11.72
C SER A 63 -31.60 -0.51 12.03
N GLY A 64 -30.71 -1.50 12.18
CA GLY A 64 -31.05 -2.88 12.51
C GLY A 64 -31.35 -3.74 11.29
N ASP A 65 -30.77 -3.42 10.13
CA ASP A 65 -30.89 -4.26 8.94
C ASP A 65 -29.96 -5.47 9.04
N ASP A 66 -30.53 -6.66 9.18
CA ASP A 66 -29.78 -7.92 9.28
C ASP A 66 -28.97 -8.22 8.01
N SER A 67 -29.38 -7.73 6.83
CA SER A 67 -28.66 -7.97 5.57
C SER A 67 -27.31 -7.25 5.54
N GLU A 68 -27.23 -6.05 6.10
CA GLU A 68 -25.97 -5.31 6.20
C GLU A 68 -25.10 -5.83 7.34
N LEU A 69 -25.70 -6.42 8.38
CA LEU A 69 -24.95 -7.16 9.41
C LEU A 69 -24.29 -8.43 8.83
N GLU A 70 -25.03 -9.20 8.02
CA GLU A 70 -24.48 -10.37 7.32
C GLU A 70 -23.34 -9.99 6.37
N LYS A 71 -23.49 -8.87 5.65
CA LYS A 71 -22.44 -8.33 4.78
C LYS A 71 -21.19 -7.94 5.56
N LEU A 72 -21.34 -7.34 6.73
CA LEU A 72 -20.22 -7.02 7.62
C LEU A 72 -19.51 -8.28 8.11
N ASP A 73 -20.27 -9.31 8.54
CA ASP A 73 -19.70 -10.59 8.99
C ASP A 73 -18.91 -11.28 7.86
N HIS A 74 -19.48 -11.33 6.65
CA HIS A 74 -18.81 -11.85 5.47
C HIS A 74 -17.56 -11.06 5.10
N ALA A 75 -17.62 -9.72 5.15
CA ALA A 75 -16.45 -8.89 4.88
C ALA A 75 -15.32 -9.15 5.89
N CYS A 76 -15.66 -9.26 7.18
CA CYS A 76 -14.68 -9.58 8.22
C CYS A 76 -14.00 -10.94 8.00
N LYS A 77 -14.75 -11.95 7.58
CA LYS A 77 -14.26 -13.33 7.40
C LYS A 77 -13.47 -13.53 6.12
N GLU A 78 -14.00 -13.07 5.00
CA GLU A 78 -13.45 -13.36 3.67
C GLU A 78 -12.40 -12.32 3.24
N TRP A 79 -12.52 -11.08 3.71
CA TRP A 79 -11.65 -9.97 3.29
C TRP A 79 -10.73 -9.47 4.40
N GLY A 80 -11.22 -9.39 5.63
CA GLY A 80 -10.54 -8.73 6.74
C GLY A 80 -10.44 -7.20 6.59
N PHE A 81 -11.05 -6.64 5.54
CA PHE A 81 -11.12 -5.20 5.27
C PHE A 81 -12.41 -4.88 4.49
N PHE A 82 -12.95 -3.68 4.66
CA PHE A 82 -14.13 -3.15 3.98
C PHE A 82 -14.08 -1.61 3.99
N GLN A 83 -14.90 -0.98 3.15
CA GLN A 83 -15.10 0.46 3.10
C GLN A 83 -16.28 0.90 3.97
#